data_AF-A0A9E0LUW3-F1
#
_entry.id   AF-A0A9E0LUW3-F1
#
_cell.length_a   1.000
_cell.length_b   1.000
_cell.length_c   1.000
_cell.angle_alpha   90.00
_cell.angle_beta   90.00
_cell.angle_gamma   90.00
#
_symmetry.space_group_name_H-M   'P 1'
#
loop_
_entity.id
_entity.type
_entity.pdbx_description
1 polymer ?
#
loop_
_entity_poly.entity_id
_entity_poly.type
_entity_poly.pdbx_seq_one_letter_code
_entity_poly.pdbx_strand_id
1 'polypeptide(L)'
;MKSWLRIHRYLGAFCAPMLILFAISGSWQMLNYHKAKKDGSYKPPAAVKFTSDLHMAEDLEGPAKWAYRGILWIVAASLVTSSAIGLMMAFRLEPAKGRVMMLVAAGIALPLLLFLLAHE
;
A
#
# COMPACT_ATOMS: atom_id res chain seq x y z
N MET A 1 -19.02 8.78 -18.24
CA MET A 1 -19.07 7.62 -17.32
C MET A 1 -18.21 6.44 -17.79
N LYS A 2 -18.38 5.94 -19.03
CA LYS A 2 -17.61 4.78 -19.54
C LYS A 2 -16.08 4.96 -19.52
N SER A 3 -15.59 6.18 -19.77
CA SER A 3 -14.14 6.48 -19.74
C SER A 3 -13.53 6.39 -18.34
N TRP A 4 -14.24 6.86 -17.30
CA TRP A 4 -13.77 6.79 -15.91
C TRP A 4 -13.61 5.35 -15.43
N LEU A 5 -14.55 4.47 -15.78
CA LEU A 5 -14.46 3.03 -15.47
C LEU A 5 -13.26 2.38 -16.17
N ARG A 6 -12.97 2.78 -17.41
CA ARG A 6 -11.80 2.29 -18.16
C ARG A 6 -10.49 2.77 -17.55
N ILE A 7 -10.41 4.04 -17.16
CA ILE A 7 -9.25 4.61 -16.47
C ILE A 7 -9.04 3.90 -15.13
N HIS A 8 -10.09 3.77 -14.31
CA HIS A 8 -10.03 3.07 -13.03
C HIS A 8 -9.57 1.63 -13.20
N ARG A 9 -10.03 0.90 -14.22
CA ARG A 9 -9.58 -0.46 -14.51
C ARG A 9 -8.10 -0.54 -14.84
N TYR A 10 -7.59 0.32 -15.73
CA TYR A 10 -6.18 0.27 -16.12
C TYR A 10 -5.24 0.78 -15.02
N LEU A 11 -5.63 1.87 -14.36
CA LEU A 11 -4.90 2.38 -13.21
C LEU A 11 -4.91 1.36 -12.06
N GLY A 12 -6.05 0.71 -11.83
CA GLY A 12 -6.19 -0.40 -10.89
C GLY A 12 -5.30 -1.58 -11.24
N ALA A 13 -5.26 -2.01 -12.51
CA ALA A 13 -4.39 -3.11 -12.94
C ALA A 13 -2.90 -2.82 -12.74
N PHE A 14 -2.47 -1.58 -12.98
CA PHE A 14 -1.09 -1.14 -12.77
C PHE A 14 -0.75 -0.99 -11.28
N CYS A 15 -1.61 -0.35 -10.49
CA CYS A 15 -1.34 -0.05 -9.08
C CYS A 15 -1.62 -1.22 -8.12
N ALA A 16 -2.54 -2.14 -8.45
CA ALA A 16 -2.94 -3.26 -7.60
C ALA A 16 -1.75 -4.09 -7.06
N PRO A 17 -0.77 -4.54 -7.86
CA PRO A 17 0.36 -5.30 -7.32
C PRO A 17 1.17 -4.50 -6.28
N MET A 18 1.37 -3.20 -6.51
CA MET A 18 2.07 -2.33 -5.55
C MET A 18 1.24 -2.09 -4.29
N LEU A 19 -0.07 -1.89 -4.41
CA LEU A 19 -0.97 -1.70 -3.25
C LEU A 19 -1.04 -2.95 -2.39
N ILE A 20 -1.06 -4.15 -3.00
CA ILE A 20 -1.02 -5.42 -2.29
C ILE A 20 0.31 -5.56 -1.55
N LEU A 21 1.44 -5.32 -2.23
CA LEU A 21 2.77 -5.35 -1.61
C LEU A 21 2.87 -4.36 -0.45
N PHE A 22 2.42 -3.12 -0.66
CA PHE A 22 2.39 -2.06 0.35
C PHE A 22 1.55 -2.45 1.56
N ALA A 23 0.33 -2.96 1.35
CA ALA A 23 -0.55 -3.35 2.44
C ALA A 23 0.05 -4.50 3.26
N ILE A 24 0.63 -5.51 2.61
CA ILE A 24 1.25 -6.65 3.29
C ILE A 24 2.51 -6.21 4.05
N SER A 25 3.44 -5.51 3.38
CA SER A 25 4.71 -5.07 4.00
C SER A 25 4.49 -4.02 5.08
N GLY A 26 3.55 -3.09 4.88
CA GLY A 26 3.16 -2.09 5.87
C GLY A 26 2.53 -2.71 7.11
N SER A 27 1.64 -3.70 6.95
CA SER A 27 1.05 -4.44 8.07
C SER A 27 2.11 -5.16 8.90
N TRP A 28 3.16 -5.69 8.25
CA TRP A 28 4.30 -6.28 8.95
C TRP A 28 5.13 -5.23 9.71
N GLN A 29 5.41 -4.07 9.10
CA GLN A 29 6.18 -2.99 9.73
C GLN A 29 5.49 -2.43 11.00
N MET A 30 4.15 -2.41 11.03
CA MET A 30 3.37 -2.01 12.21
C MET A 30 3.62 -2.85 13.46
N LEU A 31 4.14 -4.08 13.30
CA LEU A 31 4.51 -4.93 14.43
C LEU A 31 5.76 -4.41 15.16
N ASN A 32 6.45 -3.40 14.60
CA ASN A 32 7.67 -2.77 15.13
C ASN A 32 8.87 -3.73 15.20
N TYR A 33 8.90 -4.78 14.37
CA TYR A 33 10.06 -5.69 14.29
C TYR A 33 11.29 -5.08 13.61
N HIS A 34 11.22 -3.82 13.16
CA HIS A 34 12.26 -3.16 12.34
C HIS A 34 12.90 -1.92 12.99
N LYS A 35 12.77 -1.68 14.30
CA LYS A 35 13.29 -0.43 14.92
C LYS A 35 14.51 -0.59 15.83
N ALA A 36 15.53 0.22 15.52
CA ALA A 36 16.54 0.78 16.44
C ALA A 36 16.44 2.34 16.44
N LYS A 37 17.01 3.00 17.46
CA LYS A 37 16.72 4.35 18.01
C LYS A 37 16.82 5.55 17.02
N LYS A 38 16.04 6.61 17.31
CA LYS A 38 15.85 7.85 16.50
C LYS A 38 16.52 9.08 17.16
N ASP A 39 17.40 9.75 16.43
CA ASP A 39 18.39 10.77 16.85
C ASP A 39 17.90 12.25 16.79
N GLY A 40 16.65 12.52 17.21
CA GLY A 40 16.19 13.84 17.73
C GLY A 40 16.28 15.14 16.90
N SER A 41 16.87 15.20 15.70
CA SER A 41 17.24 16.46 15.03
C SER A 41 16.15 17.16 14.20
N TYR A 42 14.93 16.62 14.14
CA TYR A 42 13.85 17.16 13.28
C TYR A 42 12.61 17.57 14.09
N LYS A 43 12.15 18.83 13.91
CA LYS A 43 10.91 19.38 14.48
C LYS A 43 9.84 19.56 13.39
N PRO A 44 8.91 18.59 13.21
CA PRO A 44 7.84 18.70 12.22
C PRO A 44 6.79 19.76 12.57
N PRO A 45 6.14 20.39 11.56
CA PRO A 45 4.96 21.23 11.76
C PRO A 45 3.79 20.49 12.43
N ALA A 46 2.98 21.18 13.25
CA ALA A 46 1.94 20.56 14.08
C ALA A 46 0.92 19.70 13.31
N ALA A 47 0.50 20.12 12.10
CA ALA A 47 -0.41 19.35 11.27
C ALA A 47 0.21 18.03 10.79
N VAL A 48 1.49 18.04 10.43
CA VAL A 48 2.23 16.85 9.98
C VAL A 48 2.51 15.92 11.16
N LYS A 49 2.78 16.48 12.34
CA LYS A 49 2.90 15.69 13.58
C LYS A 49 1.59 15.01 13.91
N PHE A 50 0.47 15.73 13.90
CA PHE A 50 -0.85 15.16 14.21
C PHE A 50 -1.24 14.04 13.25
N THR A 51 -1.06 14.23 11.94
CA THR A 51 -1.39 13.18 10.95
C THR A 51 -0.43 12.00 11.03
N SER A 52 0.85 12.24 11.32
CA SER A 52 1.83 11.19 11.55
C SER A 52 1.54 10.40 12.82
N ASP A 53 1.21 11.07 13.93
CA ASP A 53 0.85 10.43 15.20
C ASP A 53 -0.43 9.60 15.04
N LEU A 54 -1.42 10.10 14.29
CA LEU A 54 -2.65 9.37 13.99
C LEU A 54 -2.42 8.15 13.07
N HIS A 55 -1.46 8.22 12.15
CA HIS A 55 -1.18 7.17 11.17
C HIS A 55 -0.16 6.12 11.64
N MET A 56 0.78 6.51 12.50
CA MET A 56 1.81 5.61 13.06
C MET A 56 1.43 5.10 14.44
N ALA A 57 0.67 5.90 15.20
CA ALA A 57 0.24 5.64 16.57
C ALA A 57 1.34 5.02 17.46
N GLU A 58 2.57 5.53 17.30
CA GLU A 58 3.76 5.01 17.95
C GLU A 58 3.72 5.16 19.47
N ASP A 59 3.06 6.21 19.94
CA ASP A 59 2.96 6.58 21.36
C ASP A 59 1.85 5.82 22.10
N LEU A 60 1.09 4.95 21.41
CA LEU A 60 0.06 4.14 22.07
C LEU A 60 0.71 3.01 22.86
N GLU A 61 0.34 2.93 24.13
CA GLU A 61 0.73 1.85 25.04
C GLU A 61 -0.48 1.01 25.47
N GLY A 62 -0.20 -0.21 25.96
CA GLY A 62 -1.22 -1.10 26.51
C GLY A 62 -2.29 -1.57 25.51
N PRO A 63 -3.56 -1.75 25.94
CA PRO A 63 -4.61 -2.35 25.11
C PRO A 63 -5.01 -1.50 23.89
N ALA A 64 -4.85 -0.18 23.97
CA ALA A 64 -5.16 0.74 22.86
C ALA A 64 -4.28 0.49 21.62
N LYS A 65 -3.00 0.16 21.83
CA LYS A 65 -2.06 -0.19 20.75
C LYS A 65 -2.52 -1.41 19.96
N TRP A 66 -3.01 -2.43 20.66
CA TRP A 66 -3.48 -3.67 20.03
C TRP A 66 -4.80 -3.46 19.29
N ALA A 67 -5.71 -2.68 19.84
CA ALA A 67 -6.94 -2.28 19.16
C ALA A 67 -6.64 -1.51 17.86
N TYR A 68 -5.74 -0.53 17.91
CA TYR A 68 -5.31 0.24 16.74
C TYR A 68 -4.64 -0.65 15.67
N ARG A 69 -3.74 -1.54 16.08
CA ARG A 69 -3.16 -2.56 15.18
C ARG A 69 -4.25 -3.41 14.53
N GLY A 70 -5.21 -3.91 15.31
CA GLY A 70 -6.34 -4.69 14.79
C GLY A 70 -7.12 -3.95 13.71
N ILE A 71 -7.44 -2.67 13.93
CA ILE A 71 -8.14 -1.83 12.94
C ILE A 71 -7.32 -1.74 11.64
N LEU A 72 -6.02 -1.47 11.73
CA LEU A 72 -5.19 -1.36 10.53
C LEU A 72 -5.00 -2.68 9.79
N TRP A 73 -4.97 -3.82 10.49
CA TRP A 73 -5.01 -5.14 9.84
C TRP A 73 -6.31 -5.36 9.07
N ILE A 74 -7.45 -4.94 9.63
CA ILE A 74 -8.75 -4.99 8.94
C ILE A 74 -8.72 -4.12 7.69
N VAL A 75 -8.24 -2.88 7.80
CA VAL A 75 -8.12 -1.94 6.67
C VAL A 75 -7.18 -2.50 5.59
N ALA A 76 -6.04 -3.05 5.97
CA ALA A 76 -5.11 -3.69 5.04
C ALA A 76 -5.75 -4.89 4.34
N ALA A 77 -6.46 -5.76 5.06
CA ALA A 77 -7.18 -6.88 4.48
C ALA A 77 -8.28 -6.41 3.51
N SER A 78 -9.03 -5.36 3.85
CA SER A 78 -10.02 -4.74 2.96
C SER A 78 -9.36 -4.16 1.70
N LEU A 79 -8.19 -3.54 1.82
CA LEU A 79 -7.46 -2.99 0.67
C LEU A 79 -6.93 -4.09 -0.25
N VAL A 80 -6.35 -5.16 0.32
CA VAL A 80 -5.85 -6.32 -0.45
C VAL A 80 -7.01 -7.02 -1.18
N THR A 81 -8.11 -7.30 -0.48
CA THR A 81 -9.29 -7.95 -1.08
C THR A 81 -9.92 -7.09 -2.17
N SER A 82 -10.11 -5.78 -1.93
CA SER A 82 -10.62 -4.85 -2.93
C SER A 82 -9.72 -4.78 -4.17
N SER A 83 -8.40 -4.69 -3.96
CA SER A 83 -7.42 -4.66 -5.05
C SER A 83 -7.40 -5.96 -5.85
N ALA A 84 -7.51 -7.12 -5.19
CA ALA A 84 -7.60 -8.42 -5.84
C ALA A 84 -8.87 -8.58 -6.68
N ILE A 85 -10.03 -8.14 -6.16
CA ILE A 85 -11.28 -8.12 -6.92
C ILE A 85 -11.17 -7.17 -8.11
N GLY A 86 -10.62 -5.96 -7.93
CA GLY A 86 -10.39 -5.00 -9.00
C GLY A 86 -9.49 -5.56 -10.10
N LEU A 87 -8.43 -6.26 -9.72
CA LEU A 87 -7.52 -6.94 -10.64
C LEU A 87 -8.21 -8.09 -11.40
N MET A 88 -8.96 -8.94 -10.68
CA MET A 88 -9.76 -10.01 -11.29
C MET A 88 -10.75 -9.44 -12.31
N MET A 89 -11.45 -8.36 -11.96
CA MET A 89 -12.39 -7.68 -12.84
C MET A 89 -11.70 -7.03 -14.03
N ALA A 90 -10.46 -6.55 -13.88
CA ALA A 90 -9.68 -6.03 -14.99
C ALA A 90 -9.44 -7.10 -16.06
N PHE A 91 -9.03 -8.31 -15.65
CA PHE A 91 -8.85 -9.45 -16.56
C PHE A 91 -10.17 -9.97 -17.15
N ARG A 92 -11.27 -9.90 -16.39
CA ARG A 92 -12.58 -10.38 -16.84
C ARG A 92 -13.26 -9.45 -17.84
N LEU A 93 -13.12 -8.14 -17.67
CA LEU A 93 -13.83 -7.13 -18.47
C LEU A 93 -13.03 -6.58 -19.65
N GLU A 94 -11.71 -6.79 -19.70
CA GLU A 94 -10.89 -6.35 -20.83
C GLU A 94 -10.75 -7.47 -21.87
N PRO A 95 -11.24 -7.28 -23.12
CA PRO A 95 -11.09 -8.29 -24.16
C PRO A 95 -9.62 -8.53 -24.53
N ALA A 96 -8.79 -7.48 -24.52
CA ALA A 96 -7.36 -7.57 -24.78
C ALA A 96 -6.57 -7.84 -23.49
N LYS A 97 -6.66 -9.07 -22.97
CA LYS A 97 -5.99 -9.49 -21.72
C LYS A 97 -4.49 -9.17 -21.67
N GLY A 98 -3.82 -9.15 -22.82
CA GLY A 98 -2.42 -8.75 -22.94
C GLY A 98 -2.13 -7.34 -22.42
N ARG A 99 -3.07 -6.38 -22.56
CA ARG A 99 -2.91 -5.02 -22.03
C ARG A 99 -2.91 -5.00 -20.51
N VAL A 100 -3.83 -5.75 -19.90
CA VAL A 100 -3.90 -5.90 -18.43
C VAL A 100 -2.64 -6.58 -17.92
N MET A 101 -2.20 -7.66 -18.58
CA MET A 101 -0.98 -8.38 -18.21
C MET A 101 0.27 -7.49 -18.29
N MET A 102 0.40 -6.67 -19.34
CA MET A 102 1.49 -5.70 -19.47
C MET A 102 1.48 -4.67 -18.33
N LEU A 103 0.30 -4.15 -17.96
CA LEU A 103 0.19 -3.18 -16.86
C LEU A 103 0.52 -3.81 -15.51
N VAL A 104 0.08 -5.03 -15.25
CA VAL A 104 0.43 -5.78 -14.03
C VAL A 104 1.92 -6.06 -13.98
N ALA A 105 2.50 -6.53 -15.08
CA ALA A 105 3.94 -6.77 -15.18
C ALA A 105 4.74 -5.48 -14.94
N ALA A 106 4.31 -4.35 -15.51
CA ALA A 106 4.91 -3.05 -15.27
C ALA A 106 4.79 -2.62 -13.80
N GLY A 107 3.64 -2.84 -13.16
CA GLY A 107 3.42 -2.54 -11.74
C GLY A 107 4.29 -3.37 -10.80
N ILE A 108 4.63 -4.61 -11.19
CA ILE A 108 5.57 -5.47 -10.44
C ILE A 108 7.03 -5.09 -10.74
N ALA A 109 7.36 -4.84 -12.00
CA ALA A 109 8.72 -4.54 -12.43
C ALA A 109 9.22 -3.20 -11.91
N LEU A 110 8.35 -2.16 -11.85
CA LEU A 110 8.74 -0.82 -11.43
C LEU A 110 9.43 -0.78 -10.05
N PRO A 111 8.83 -1.29 -8.95
CA PRO A 111 9.49 -1.28 -7.65
C PRO A 111 10.76 -2.16 -7.64
N LEU A 112 10.79 -3.26 -8.38
CA LEU A 112 11.98 -4.12 -8.47
C LEU A 112 13.13 -3.44 -9.19
N LEU A 113 12.87 -2.76 -10.31
CA LEU A 113 13.87 -2.00 -11.07
C LEU A 113 14.42 -0.85 -10.23
N LEU A 114 13.55 -0.10 -9.55
CA LEU A 114 13.98 0.97 -8.64
C LEU A 114 14.84 0.44 -7.49
N PHE A 115 14.48 -0.72 -6.93
CA PHE A 115 15.28 -1.38 -5.90
C PHE A 115 16.66 -1.78 -6.42
N LEU A 116 16.74 -2.39 -7.60
CA LEU A 116 18.01 -2.79 -8.21
C LEU A 116 18.90 -1.58 -8.53
N LEU A 117 18.35 -0.53 -9.13
CA LEU A 117 19.08 0.70 -9.46
C LEU A 117 19.59 1.45 -8.22
N ALA A 118 18.88 1.36 -7.10
CA ALA A 118 19.30 1.99 -5.84
C ALA A 118 20.40 1.21 -5.11
N HIS A 119 20.72 -0.02 -5.55
CA HIS A 119 21.69 -0.92 -4.93
C HIS A 119 22.91 -1.23 -5.83
N GLU A 120 23.08 -0.49 -6.94
CA GLU A 120 24.34 -0.40 -7.70
C GLU A 120 25.21 0.77 -7.20
#